data_AF-A0A953PHR4-F1
#
_entry.id   AF-A0A953PHR4-F1
#
_cell.length_a   1.000
_cell.length_b   1.000
_cell.length_c   1.000
_cell.angle_alpha   90.00
_cell.angle_beta   90.00
_cell.angle_gamma   90.00
#
_symmetry.space_group_name_H-M   'P 1'
#
loop_
_entity.id
_entity.type
_entity.pdbx_description
1 polymer ?
#
loop_
_entity_poly.entity_id
_entity_poly.type
_entity_poly.pdbx_seq_one_letter_code
_entity_poly.pdbx_strand_id
1 'polypeptide(L)'
;MIRPPILVAGFLALAAVASSSACSRSNATAGFWFDRDAFILPSEALAQLGGPLTAPEIVTIDRIARAEIERAFAGLRITLTSKHDAFWRVTVLATVRNKGPIPSAGQSIALGPLGGDGSVGFGILALHAIRYAPKGASRHEVIEAIGRGVGRAAVHEFAHQIAGTADSDADENSYEFGRSDRASQYYGELHWTTALPVLRQKLGPQQ
;
A
#
# COMPACT_ATOMS: atom_id res chain seq x y z
N MET A 1 -29.21 -68.61 -44.08
CA MET A 1 -27.96 -68.18 -43.41
C MET A 1 -28.06 -66.68 -43.18
N ILE A 2 -28.33 -66.28 -41.95
CA ILE A 2 -28.82 -64.93 -41.57
C ILE A 2 -27.64 -64.12 -41.03
N ARG A 3 -27.39 -62.92 -41.59
CA ARG A 3 -26.33 -61.99 -41.14
C ARG A 3 -26.78 -61.22 -39.90
N PRO A 4 -25.94 -61.03 -38.86
CA PRO A 4 -26.25 -60.22 -37.69
C PRO A 4 -25.98 -58.72 -37.93
N PRO A 5 -26.50 -57.82 -37.06
CA PRO A 5 -26.73 -56.42 -37.38
C PRO A 5 -25.51 -55.52 -37.17
N ILE A 6 -25.59 -54.38 -37.87
CA ILE A 6 -24.62 -53.29 -37.93
C ILE A 6 -24.59 -52.53 -36.60
N LEU A 7 -23.39 -52.38 -36.02
CA LEU A 7 -23.08 -51.49 -34.90
C LEU A 7 -23.19 -50.02 -35.37
N VAL A 8 -24.18 -49.30 -34.85
CA VAL A 8 -24.29 -47.84 -35.01
C VAL A 8 -23.46 -47.17 -33.91
N ALA A 9 -22.32 -46.61 -34.29
CA ALA A 9 -21.48 -45.80 -33.42
C ALA A 9 -22.15 -44.43 -33.19
N GLY A 10 -22.63 -44.19 -31.97
CA GLY A 10 -23.14 -42.89 -31.54
C GLY A 10 -21.98 -41.93 -31.27
N PHE A 11 -21.82 -40.91 -32.11
CA PHE A 11 -20.93 -39.77 -31.84
C PHE A 11 -21.59 -38.85 -30.80
N LEU A 12 -21.09 -38.88 -29.57
CA LEU A 12 -21.37 -37.88 -28.54
C LEU A 12 -20.56 -36.61 -28.86
N ALA A 13 -21.21 -35.63 -29.50
CA ALA A 13 -20.64 -34.31 -29.71
C ALA A 13 -20.76 -33.49 -28.40
N LEU A 14 -19.70 -33.51 -27.59
CA LEU A 14 -19.59 -32.64 -26.42
C LEU A 14 -19.33 -31.20 -26.92
N ALA A 15 -20.39 -30.41 -27.03
CA ALA A 15 -20.28 -28.97 -27.32
C ALA A 15 -19.67 -28.27 -26.09
N ALA A 16 -18.36 -28.05 -26.11
CA ALA A 16 -17.68 -27.18 -25.15
C ALA A 16 -18.16 -25.74 -25.39
N VAL A 17 -19.17 -25.32 -24.64
CA VAL A 17 -19.54 -23.91 -24.55
C VAL A 17 -18.37 -23.19 -23.87
N ALA A 18 -17.48 -22.62 -24.69
CA ALA A 18 -16.49 -21.67 -24.24
C ALA A 18 -17.24 -20.39 -23.81
N SER A 19 -17.75 -20.41 -22.58
CA SER A 19 -18.25 -19.21 -21.90
C SER A 19 -17.06 -18.26 -21.79
N SER A 20 -16.93 -17.41 -22.80
CA SER A 20 -16.12 -16.20 -22.76
C SER A 20 -16.83 -15.25 -21.84
N SER A 21 -16.83 -15.58 -20.55
CA SER A 21 -17.13 -14.63 -19.49
C SER A 21 -16.11 -13.53 -19.68
N ALA A 22 -16.53 -12.46 -20.35
CA ALA A 22 -15.90 -11.17 -20.27
C ALA A 22 -16.03 -10.75 -18.81
N CYS A 23 -15.22 -11.35 -17.94
CA CYS A 23 -14.98 -10.87 -16.60
C CYS A 23 -14.47 -9.46 -16.82
N SER A 24 -15.34 -8.47 -16.68
CA SER A 24 -14.90 -7.10 -16.48
C SER A 24 -13.91 -7.21 -15.34
N ARG A 25 -12.62 -7.00 -15.61
CA ARG A 25 -11.61 -7.00 -14.56
C ARG A 25 -12.05 -5.88 -13.62
N SER A 26 -12.65 -6.25 -12.49
CA SER A 26 -13.03 -5.30 -11.46
C SER A 26 -11.78 -4.52 -11.08
N ASN A 27 -11.95 -3.24 -10.73
CA ASN A 27 -10.83 -2.46 -10.20
C ASN A 27 -10.24 -3.23 -9.02
N ALA A 28 -8.93 -3.48 -9.07
CA ALA A 28 -8.25 -4.10 -7.96
C ALA A 28 -8.30 -3.15 -6.75
N THR A 29 -8.50 -3.70 -5.56
CA THR A 29 -8.71 -2.91 -4.34
C THR A 29 -7.45 -2.87 -3.48
N ALA A 30 -7.14 -1.68 -2.96
CA ALA A 30 -6.11 -1.47 -1.96
C ALA A 30 -6.79 -1.09 -0.64
N GLY A 31 -6.68 -1.95 0.36
CA GLY A 31 -7.20 -1.75 1.71
C GLY A 31 -6.19 -1.02 2.57
N PHE A 32 -6.57 0.13 3.14
CA PHE A 32 -5.73 0.91 4.05
C PHE A 32 -6.53 1.36 5.27
N TRP A 33 -6.01 1.07 6.46
CA TRP A 33 -6.61 1.48 7.73
C TRP A 33 -5.58 1.57 8.85
N PHE A 34 -5.93 2.32 9.89
CA PHE A 34 -5.20 2.36 11.15
C PHE A 34 -5.76 1.31 12.10
N ASP A 35 -4.89 0.54 12.73
CA ASP A 35 -5.29 -0.32 13.84
C ASP A 35 -5.74 0.53 15.05
N ARG A 36 -6.50 -0.08 15.96
CA ARG A 36 -7.08 0.62 17.12
C ARG A 36 -6.02 1.32 17.96
N ASP A 37 -4.85 0.71 18.10
CA ASP A 37 -3.78 1.19 18.95
C ASP A 37 -2.64 1.85 18.15
N ALA A 38 -2.87 2.20 16.88
CA ALA A 38 -1.83 2.72 16.00
C ALA A 38 -1.17 4.02 16.50
N PHE A 39 -1.91 4.88 17.21
CA PHE A 39 -1.49 6.24 17.57
C PHE A 39 -0.67 6.34 18.85
N ILE A 40 -0.07 5.24 19.31
CA ILE A 40 0.80 5.24 20.49
C ILE A 40 2.17 5.81 20.13
N LEU A 41 2.57 6.86 20.83
CA LEU A 41 3.88 7.51 20.70
C LEU A 41 4.62 7.50 22.03
N PRO A 42 5.97 7.42 22.02
CA PRO A 42 6.77 7.55 23.23
C PRO A 42 6.67 8.96 23.83
N SER A 43 6.85 9.07 25.16
CA SER A 43 6.71 10.33 25.91
C SER A 43 7.55 11.47 25.35
N GLU A 44 8.75 11.17 24.85
CA GLU A 44 9.68 12.14 24.30
C GLU A 44 9.13 12.75 23.00
N ALA A 45 8.51 11.94 22.15
CA ALA A 45 7.86 12.42 20.93
C ALA A 45 6.65 13.30 21.24
N LEU A 46 5.85 12.89 22.25
CA LEU A 46 4.72 13.69 22.69
C LEU A 46 5.17 15.05 23.25
N ALA A 47 6.24 15.08 24.03
CA ALA A 47 6.81 16.32 24.54
C ALA A 47 7.27 17.24 23.40
N GLN A 48 7.96 16.70 22.38
CA GLN A 48 8.40 17.46 21.20
C GLN A 48 7.23 17.99 20.35
N LEU A 49 6.14 17.22 20.24
CA LEU A 49 4.92 17.68 19.57
C LEU A 49 4.16 18.75 20.37
N GLY A 50 4.42 18.90 21.67
CA GLY A 50 3.66 19.77 22.56
C GLY A 50 2.45 19.10 23.22
N GLY A 51 2.43 17.78 23.32
CA GLY A 51 1.41 16.98 24.00
C GLY A 51 0.86 15.83 23.16
N PRO A 52 -0.03 15.00 23.74
CA PRO A 52 -0.72 13.89 23.07
C PRO A 52 -1.39 14.31 21.75
N LEU A 53 -1.55 13.37 20.82
CA LEU A 53 -2.35 13.59 19.61
C LEU A 53 -3.83 13.74 20.00
N THR A 54 -4.48 14.74 19.42
CA THR A 54 -5.92 14.97 19.57
C THR A 54 -6.70 14.22 18.49
N ALA A 55 -8.00 14.00 18.71
CA ALA A 55 -8.86 13.33 17.73
C ALA A 55 -8.89 14.04 16.35
N PRO A 56 -8.97 15.39 16.25
CA PRO A 56 -8.89 16.08 14.97
C PRO A 56 -7.55 15.89 14.24
N GLU A 57 -6.45 15.79 14.96
CA GLU A 57 -5.12 15.54 14.39
C GLU A 57 -5.01 14.12 13.85
N ILE A 58 -5.57 13.14 14.55
CA ILE A 58 -5.67 11.75 14.09
C ILE A 58 -6.47 11.68 12.76
N VAL A 59 -7.61 12.37 12.69
CA VAL A 59 -8.40 12.47 11.46
C VAL A 59 -7.61 13.13 10.33
N THR A 60 -6.81 14.16 10.66
CA THR A 60 -5.95 14.85 9.70
C THR A 60 -4.85 13.93 9.16
N ILE A 61 -4.20 13.15 10.02
CA ILE A 61 -3.18 12.17 9.66
C ILE A 61 -3.77 11.12 8.71
N ASP A 62 -4.91 10.52 9.04
CA ASP A 62 -5.56 9.50 8.18
C ASP A 62 -5.93 10.09 6.81
N ARG A 63 -6.57 11.27 6.80
CA ARG A 63 -6.95 11.95 5.56
C ARG A 63 -5.74 12.22 4.66
N ILE A 64 -4.63 12.72 5.22
CA ILE A 64 -3.43 13.04 4.44
C ILE A 64 -2.75 11.76 3.96
N ALA A 65 -2.66 10.72 4.80
CA ALA A 65 -2.08 9.45 4.40
C ALA A 65 -2.84 8.84 3.21
N ARG A 66 -4.17 8.88 3.23
CA ARG A 66 -5.01 8.43 2.10
C ARG A 66 -4.78 9.26 0.84
N ALA A 67 -4.75 10.59 0.96
CA ALA A 67 -4.51 11.48 -0.17
C ALA A 67 -3.14 11.23 -0.82
N GLU A 68 -2.11 10.89 -0.05
CA GLU A 68 -0.81 10.48 -0.60
C GLU A 68 -0.88 9.19 -1.41
N ILE A 69 -1.62 8.19 -0.93
CA ILE A 69 -1.82 6.92 -1.64
C ILE A 69 -2.57 7.18 -2.95
N GLU A 70 -3.67 7.91 -2.89
CA GLU A 70 -4.46 8.28 -4.07
C GLU A 70 -3.62 9.05 -5.09
N ARG A 71 -2.81 10.02 -4.63
CA ARG A 71 -1.92 10.79 -5.51
C ARG A 71 -0.86 9.91 -6.16
N ALA A 72 -0.21 9.03 -5.40
CA ALA A 72 0.84 8.17 -5.93
C ALA A 72 0.31 7.21 -7.01
N PHE A 73 -0.90 6.69 -6.83
CA PHE A 73 -1.52 5.78 -7.80
C PHE A 73 -2.46 6.46 -8.79
N ALA A 74 -2.46 7.79 -8.87
CA ALA A 74 -3.34 8.54 -9.75
C ALA A 74 -3.19 8.09 -11.22
N GLY A 75 -4.32 7.84 -11.88
CA GLY A 75 -4.37 7.36 -13.26
C GLY A 75 -4.12 5.84 -13.43
N LEU A 76 -3.91 5.10 -12.35
CA LEU A 76 -3.83 3.63 -12.36
C LEU A 76 -5.15 3.01 -11.94
N ARG A 77 -5.49 1.83 -12.47
CA ARG A 77 -6.74 1.12 -12.15
C ARG A 77 -6.67 0.43 -10.79
N ILE A 78 -6.72 1.23 -9.74
CA ILE A 78 -6.75 0.77 -8.36
C ILE A 78 -7.75 1.61 -7.57
N THR A 79 -8.44 0.99 -6.62
CA THR A 79 -9.41 1.68 -5.77
C THR A 79 -9.01 1.54 -4.32
N LEU A 80 -8.73 2.67 -3.66
CA LEU A 80 -8.47 2.71 -2.23
C LEU A 80 -9.76 2.47 -1.46
N THR A 81 -9.69 1.65 -0.42
CA THR A 81 -10.82 1.29 0.44
C THR A 81 -10.37 1.11 1.88
N SER A 82 -11.29 1.19 2.83
CA SER A 82 -11.05 0.85 4.23
C SER A 82 -11.47 -0.58 4.57
N LYS A 83 -11.89 -1.37 3.58
CA LYS A 83 -12.31 -2.76 3.81
C LYS A 83 -11.11 -3.67 4.03
N HIS A 84 -11.21 -4.55 5.02
CA HIS A 84 -10.16 -5.49 5.40
C HIS A 84 -10.08 -6.71 4.47
N ASP A 85 -11.07 -6.90 3.59
CA ASP A 85 -11.14 -7.95 2.57
C ASP A 85 -10.61 -7.48 1.20
N ALA A 86 -9.94 -6.32 1.14
CA ALA A 86 -9.30 -5.83 -0.08
C ALA A 86 -8.21 -6.79 -0.59
N PHE A 87 -7.93 -6.73 -1.89
CA PHE A 87 -6.97 -7.63 -2.55
C PHE A 87 -5.54 -7.39 -2.07
N TRP A 88 -5.10 -6.12 -2.06
CA TRP A 88 -3.87 -5.69 -1.39
C TRP A 88 -4.21 -4.95 -0.12
N ARG A 89 -3.40 -5.10 0.93
CA ARG A 89 -3.73 -4.57 2.25
C ARG A 89 -2.50 -4.01 2.93
N VAL A 90 -2.66 -2.83 3.54
CA VAL A 90 -1.66 -2.24 4.42
C VAL A 90 -2.37 -1.75 5.68
N THR A 91 -1.95 -2.27 6.83
CA THR A 91 -2.42 -1.80 8.15
C THR A 91 -1.39 -0.89 8.80
N VAL A 92 -1.81 0.24 9.35
CA VAL A 92 -0.94 1.07 10.20
C VAL A 92 -1.00 0.52 11.63
N LEU A 93 0.16 0.14 12.17
CA LEU A 93 0.34 -0.37 13.53
C LEU A 93 1.13 0.64 14.37
N ALA A 94 1.08 0.55 15.70
CA ALA A 94 1.96 1.35 16.56
C ALA A 94 3.44 1.11 16.21
N THR A 95 3.80 -0.18 16.13
CA THR A 95 5.14 -0.65 15.78
C THR A 95 5.02 -1.90 14.91
N VAL A 96 5.83 -1.98 13.85
CA VAL A 96 5.96 -3.19 13.04
C VAL A 96 6.92 -4.15 13.74
N ARG A 97 6.54 -5.43 13.84
CA ARG A 97 7.36 -6.46 14.47
C ARG A 97 8.58 -6.76 13.59
N ASN A 98 9.77 -6.33 14.00
CA ASN A 98 11.00 -6.66 13.27
C ASN A 98 11.47 -8.08 13.54
N LYS A 99 12.07 -8.68 12.50
CA LYS A 99 12.92 -9.87 12.62
C LYS A 99 14.40 -9.53 12.83
N GLY A 100 14.77 -8.25 12.77
CA GLY A 100 16.15 -7.76 12.87
C GLY A 100 16.35 -6.71 13.96
N PRO A 101 17.60 -6.23 14.14
CA PRO A 101 17.97 -5.34 15.24
C PRO A 101 17.46 -3.90 15.09
N ILE A 102 17.02 -3.49 13.90
CA ILE A 102 16.62 -2.10 13.59
C ILE A 102 15.10 -2.03 13.37
N PRO A 103 14.42 -1.02 13.97
CA PRO A 103 13.06 -0.60 13.63
C PRO A 103 12.80 -0.47 12.12
N SER A 104 11.92 -1.29 11.53
CA SER A 104 11.41 -1.06 10.17
C SER A 104 10.20 -0.12 10.19
N ALA A 105 10.11 0.74 9.18
CA ALA A 105 8.95 1.60 8.94
C ALA A 105 7.80 0.88 8.24
N GLY A 106 8.08 -0.25 7.59
CA GLY A 106 7.07 -1.08 6.96
C GLY A 106 7.56 -2.50 6.69
N GLN A 107 6.61 -3.37 6.37
CA GLN A 107 6.87 -4.72 5.90
C GLN A 107 5.74 -5.15 4.98
N SER A 108 6.06 -5.97 3.99
CA SER A 108 5.03 -6.54 3.14
C SER A 108 5.40 -7.92 2.61
N ILE A 109 4.35 -8.69 2.30
CA ILE A 109 4.41 -10.00 1.67
C ILE A 109 3.50 -9.95 0.43
N ALA A 110 4.09 -10.16 -0.75
CA ALA A 110 3.35 -10.38 -1.99
C ALA A 110 2.90 -11.84 -2.09
N LEU A 111 1.61 -12.07 -2.32
CA LEU A 111 1.01 -13.42 -2.44
C LEU A 111 0.59 -13.73 -3.88
N GLY A 112 1.08 -12.96 -4.85
CA GLY A 112 0.81 -13.14 -6.27
C GLY A 112 -0.69 -13.04 -6.59
N PRO A 113 -1.33 -14.10 -7.13
CA PRO A 113 -2.75 -14.07 -7.48
C PRO A 113 -3.69 -13.98 -6.28
N LEU A 114 -3.18 -14.15 -5.05
CA LEU A 114 -3.95 -14.01 -3.81
C LEU A 114 -3.86 -12.61 -3.20
N GLY A 115 -3.17 -11.68 -3.87
CA GLY A 115 -3.03 -10.30 -3.43
C GLY A 115 -1.80 -10.07 -2.57
N GLY A 116 -1.97 -9.36 -1.46
CA GLY A 116 -0.86 -9.04 -0.57
C GLY A 116 -1.30 -8.63 0.84
N ASP A 117 -0.32 -8.60 1.72
CA ASP A 117 -0.49 -8.12 3.10
C ASP A 117 0.75 -7.32 3.51
N GLY A 118 0.55 -6.33 4.35
CA GLY A 118 1.61 -5.43 4.77
C GLY A 118 1.19 -4.58 5.95
N SER A 119 2.20 -4.01 6.59
CA SER A 119 1.99 -3.08 7.69
C SER A 119 3.02 -1.98 7.71
N VAL A 120 2.64 -0.83 8.25
CA VAL A 120 3.54 0.31 8.46
C VAL A 120 3.52 0.72 9.94
N GLY A 121 4.67 1.18 10.43
CA GLY A 121 4.86 1.54 11.83
C GLY A 121 4.63 3.02 12.05
N PHE A 122 3.54 3.37 12.74
CA PHE A 122 3.20 4.76 13.04
C PHE A 122 4.27 5.44 13.88
N GLY A 123 4.73 4.79 14.97
CA GLY A 123 5.64 5.41 15.93
C GLY A 123 6.96 5.86 15.31
N ILE A 124 7.60 5.00 14.52
CA ILE A 124 8.86 5.35 13.83
C ILE A 124 8.66 6.45 12.79
N LEU A 125 7.56 6.39 12.02
CA LEU A 125 7.28 7.40 11.00
C LEU A 125 6.98 8.77 11.64
N ALA A 126 6.26 8.79 12.76
CA ALA A 126 6.01 10.01 13.49
C ALA A 126 7.28 10.61 14.11
N LEU A 127 8.13 9.77 14.71
CA LEU A 127 9.43 10.18 15.24
C LEU A 127 10.32 10.84 14.18
N HIS A 128 10.39 10.25 12.98
CA HIS A 128 11.16 10.82 11.89
C HIS A 128 10.52 12.12 11.36
N ALA A 129 9.19 12.21 11.26
CA ALA A 129 8.53 13.46 10.87
C ALA A 129 8.85 14.61 11.82
N ILE A 130 8.88 14.35 13.14
CA ILE A 130 9.30 15.31 14.16
C ILE A 130 10.79 15.65 14.00
N ARG A 131 11.65 14.65 13.85
CA ARG A 131 13.11 14.82 13.69
C ARG A 131 13.46 15.70 12.50
N TYR A 132 12.81 15.50 11.36
CA TYR A 132 13.06 16.23 10.12
C TYR A 132 12.25 17.52 9.98
N ALA A 133 11.48 17.90 11.00
CA ALA A 133 10.71 19.14 10.97
C ALA A 133 11.62 20.35 10.70
N PRO A 134 11.29 21.20 9.70
CA PRO A 134 12.00 22.46 9.51
C PRO A 134 12.00 23.30 10.79
N LYS A 135 13.04 24.13 10.97
CA LYS A 135 13.09 25.05 12.11
C LYS A 135 11.86 25.97 12.09
N GLY A 136 11.13 25.99 13.20
CA GLY A 136 9.92 26.81 13.33
C GLY A 136 8.66 26.19 12.74
N ALA A 137 8.71 24.93 12.26
CA ALA A 137 7.52 24.20 11.85
C ALA A 137 6.51 24.18 13.01
N SER A 138 5.28 24.59 12.69
CA SER A 138 4.15 24.53 13.60
C SER A 138 3.77 23.08 13.89
N ARG A 139 3.08 22.86 15.01
CA ARG A 139 2.49 21.54 15.33
C ARG A 139 1.64 21.02 14.18
N HIS A 140 0.85 21.88 13.56
CA HIS A 140 0.00 21.51 12.43
C HIS A 140 0.82 20.96 11.25
N GLU A 141 1.90 21.63 10.85
CA GLU A 141 2.77 21.16 9.76
C GLU A 141 3.42 19.81 10.06
N VAL A 142 3.80 19.56 11.33
CA VAL A 142 4.33 18.27 11.75
C VAL A 142 3.25 17.19 11.70
N ILE A 143 2.01 17.47 12.13
CA ILE A 143 0.88 16.53 12.01
C ILE A 143 0.63 16.17 10.55
N GLU A 144 0.68 17.14 9.63
CA GLU A 144 0.55 16.85 8.20
C GLU A 144 1.72 16.00 7.70
N ALA A 145 2.94 16.30 8.13
CA ALA A 145 4.14 15.55 7.76
C ALA A 145 4.09 14.09 8.25
N ILE A 146 3.52 13.84 9.43
CA ILE A 146 3.24 12.49 9.92
C ILE A 146 2.28 11.77 8.96
N GLY A 147 1.17 12.41 8.60
CA GLY A 147 0.23 11.88 7.61
C GLY A 147 0.91 11.55 6.27
N ARG A 148 1.76 12.47 5.77
CA ARG A 148 2.54 12.26 4.54
C ARG A 148 3.45 11.04 4.66
N GLY A 149 4.22 10.97 5.73
CA GLY A 149 5.15 9.87 5.99
C GLY A 149 4.46 8.50 6.04
N VAL A 150 3.30 8.41 6.70
CA VAL A 150 2.47 7.18 6.76
C VAL A 150 1.95 6.80 5.39
N GLY A 151 1.34 7.73 4.65
CA GLY A 151 0.81 7.45 3.32
C GLY A 151 1.89 6.99 2.35
N ARG A 152 3.05 7.65 2.34
CA ARG A 152 4.19 7.32 1.48
C ARG A 152 4.83 5.98 1.82
N ALA A 153 4.90 5.63 3.12
CA ALA A 153 5.32 4.30 3.52
C ALA A 153 4.32 3.24 3.05
N ALA A 154 3.01 3.49 3.17
CA ALA A 154 1.99 2.58 2.65
C ALA A 154 2.07 2.42 1.14
N VAL A 155 2.36 3.48 0.39
CA VAL A 155 2.63 3.44 -1.05
C VAL A 155 3.80 2.50 -1.39
N HIS A 156 4.89 2.59 -0.63
CA HIS A 156 6.05 1.70 -0.77
C HIS A 156 5.66 0.23 -0.55
N GLU A 157 4.92 -0.06 0.52
CA GLU A 157 4.47 -1.43 0.80
C GLU A 157 3.48 -1.95 -0.25
N PHE A 158 2.56 -1.12 -0.75
CA PHE A 158 1.69 -1.52 -1.86
C PHE A 158 2.49 -1.83 -3.13
N ALA A 159 3.54 -1.05 -3.43
CA ALA A 159 4.41 -1.34 -4.56
C ALA A 159 5.06 -2.72 -4.43
N HIS A 160 5.51 -3.11 -3.23
CA HIS A 160 6.02 -4.46 -2.99
C HIS A 160 4.99 -5.56 -3.27
N GLN A 161 3.72 -5.35 -2.87
CA GLN A 161 2.66 -6.33 -3.11
C GLN A 161 2.30 -6.45 -4.59
N ILE A 162 2.27 -5.31 -5.30
CA ILE A 162 1.81 -5.24 -6.68
C ILE A 162 2.95 -5.63 -7.62
N ALA A 163 4.07 -4.91 -7.56
CA ALA A 163 5.20 -5.07 -8.47
C ALA A 163 6.13 -6.23 -8.09
N GLY A 164 6.13 -6.65 -6.82
CA GLY A 164 7.13 -7.56 -6.25
C GLY A 164 8.27 -6.79 -5.59
N THR A 165 9.36 -7.46 -5.26
CA THR A 165 10.59 -6.79 -4.79
C THR A 165 11.12 -5.90 -5.92
N ALA A 166 10.85 -4.61 -5.84
CA ALA A 166 11.60 -3.60 -6.58
C ALA A 166 12.93 -3.41 -5.85
N ASP A 167 14.03 -3.37 -6.60
CA ASP A 167 15.32 -2.97 -6.04
C ASP A 167 15.17 -1.57 -5.42
N SER A 168 15.79 -1.35 -4.27
CA SER A 168 15.78 -0.01 -3.66
C SER A 168 16.46 0.97 -4.60
N ASP A 169 15.72 2.00 -5.02
CA ASP A 169 16.29 3.11 -5.78
C ASP A 169 17.25 3.92 -4.88
N ALA A 170 18.28 4.50 -5.49
CA ALA A 170 19.19 5.44 -4.86
C ALA A 170 18.64 6.87 -4.83
N ASP A 171 17.60 7.18 -5.61
CA ASP A 171 16.93 8.49 -5.56
C ASP A 171 16.15 8.67 -4.25
N GLU A 172 16.63 9.55 -3.38
CA GLU A 172 15.99 9.88 -2.10
C GLU A 172 14.57 10.49 -2.26
N ASN A 173 14.21 10.98 -3.44
CA ASN A 173 12.88 11.49 -3.75
C ASN A 173 12.00 10.45 -4.43
N SER A 174 12.42 9.19 -4.50
CA SER A 174 11.60 8.10 -5.01
C SER A 174 10.75 7.45 -3.92
N TYR A 175 9.53 7.02 -4.26
CA TYR A 175 8.73 6.12 -3.43
C TYR A 175 9.44 4.76 -3.18
N GLU A 176 10.43 4.41 -3.99
CA GLU A 176 11.14 3.13 -3.97
C GLU A 176 12.40 3.14 -3.10
N PHE A 177 12.78 4.31 -2.58
CA PHE A 177 13.94 4.43 -1.71
C PHE A 177 13.71 3.70 -0.39
N GLY A 178 14.57 2.71 -0.12
CA GLY A 178 14.37 1.70 0.93
C GLY A 178 14.53 2.19 2.38
N ARG A 179 14.60 3.49 2.65
CA ARG A 179 14.75 4.04 4.01
C ARG A 179 13.83 5.23 4.26
N SER A 180 12.96 5.14 5.25
CA SER A 180 12.08 6.28 5.62
C SER A 180 12.79 7.40 6.38
N ASP A 181 13.99 7.16 6.94
CA ASP A 181 14.76 8.15 7.71
C ASP A 181 15.43 9.17 6.77
N ARG A 182 14.61 10.04 6.15
CA ARG A 182 15.03 11.10 5.24
C ARG A 182 13.99 12.23 5.22
N ALA A 183 14.42 13.47 4.95
CA ALA A 183 13.53 14.63 4.97
C ALA A 183 12.47 14.58 3.85
N SER A 184 12.84 14.11 2.65
CA SER A 184 11.95 14.02 1.49
C SER A 184 10.70 13.17 1.76
N GLN A 185 10.82 12.13 2.61
CA GLN A 185 9.72 11.29 3.03
C GLN A 185 8.59 12.09 3.72
N TYR A 186 8.89 13.18 4.41
CA TYR A 186 7.92 13.91 5.24
C TYR A 186 7.60 15.31 4.72
N TYR A 187 8.58 15.96 4.08
CA TYR A 187 8.51 17.37 3.68
C TYR A 187 8.87 17.62 2.21
N GLY A 188 9.32 16.60 1.47
CA GLY A 188 9.61 16.71 0.04
C GLY A 188 8.47 16.23 -0.86
N GLU A 189 8.68 16.35 -2.16
CA GLU A 189 7.85 15.72 -3.18
C GLU A 189 8.46 14.36 -3.55
N LEU A 190 7.63 13.32 -3.54
CA LEU A 190 8.05 11.99 -3.98
C LEU A 190 7.47 11.66 -5.35
N HIS A 191 8.23 10.89 -6.13
CA HIS A 191 7.83 10.41 -7.43
C HIS A 191 8.17 8.93 -7.60
N TRP A 192 7.62 8.30 -8.63
CA TRP A 192 8.01 6.94 -8.99
C TRP A 192 9.17 6.95 -9.96
N THR A 193 9.99 5.90 -9.91
CA THR A 193 11.10 5.70 -10.82
C THR A 193 10.94 4.33 -11.50
N THR A 194 11.59 3.29 -10.98
CA THR A 194 11.66 1.95 -11.60
C THR A 194 10.36 1.15 -11.48
N ALA A 195 9.51 1.41 -10.50
CA ALA A 195 8.29 0.66 -10.25
C ALA A 195 7.15 1.10 -11.17
N LEU A 196 7.13 2.35 -11.64
CA LEU A 196 5.99 2.89 -12.41
C LEU A 196 5.67 2.09 -13.68
N PRO A 197 6.66 1.69 -14.51
CA PRO A 197 6.39 0.83 -15.66
C PRO A 197 5.74 -0.50 -15.27
N VAL A 198 6.19 -1.13 -14.20
CA VAL A 198 5.64 -2.41 -13.69
C VAL A 198 4.23 -2.21 -13.14
N LEU A 199 4.00 -1.15 -12.37
CA LEU A 199 2.68 -0.77 -11.86
C LEU A 199 1.69 -0.53 -12.99
N ARG A 200 2.10 0.20 -14.05
CA ARG A 200 1.30 0.41 -15.26
C ARG A 200 0.99 -0.90 -15.98
N GLN A 201 1.94 -1.81 -16.10
CA GLN A 201 1.72 -3.12 -16.71
C GLN A 201 0.68 -3.95 -15.94
N LYS A 202 0.74 -3.92 -14.60
CA LYS A 202 -0.11 -4.76 -13.74
C LYS A 202 -1.50 -4.19 -13.52
N LEU A 203 -1.62 -2.89 -13.29
CA LEU A 203 -2.89 -2.23 -13.00
C LEU A 203 -3.57 -1.75 -14.30
N GLY A 204 -2.79 -1.28 -15.26
CA GLY A 204 -3.31 -0.55 -16.41
C GLY A 204 -3.85 0.83 -16.04
N PRO A 205 -4.30 1.61 -17.04
CA PRO A 205 -4.85 2.94 -16.81
C PRO A 205 -6.24 2.87 -16.18
N GLN A 206 -6.53 3.86 -15.33
CA GLN A 206 -7.89 4.17 -14.89
C GLN A 206 -8.74 4.53 -16.13
N GLN A 207 -9.93 3.92 -16.23
CA GLN A 207 -10.90 4.22 -17.29
C GLN A 207 -11.74 5.43 -16.91
#